data_AF-A0A6P0M581-F1
#
_entry.id   AF-A0A6P0M581-F1
#
_cell.length_a   1.000
_cell.length_b   1.000
_cell.length_c   1.000
_cell.angle_alpha   90.00
_cell.angle_beta   90.00
_cell.angle_gamma   90.00
#
_symmetry.space_group_name_H-M   'P 1'
#
loop_
_entity.id
_entity.type
_entity.pdbx_description
1 polymer ?
#
loop_
_entity_poly.entity_id
_entity_poly.type
_entity_poly.pdbx_seq_one_letter_code
_entity_poly.pdbx_strand_id
1 'polypeptide(L)'
;MFSRNLALIIGINNYTKGISPLNTAVNDAKKLAEILRTKHDYEVWECLDEVATLSKFNKFLSHTLPELVTENDRLLFYFAGHGVALNG
;
A
#
# COMPACT_ATOMS: atom_id res chain seq x y z
N MET A 1 -15.28 -9.07 -16.92
CA MET A 1 -15.51 -8.12 -15.80
C MET A 1 -14.82 -8.73 -14.59
N PHE A 2 -14.06 -7.95 -13.82
CA PHE A 2 -13.40 -8.50 -12.62
C PHE A 2 -14.45 -8.79 -11.55
N SER A 3 -14.27 -9.88 -10.80
CA SER A 3 -15.21 -10.33 -9.78
C SER A 3 -14.98 -9.69 -8.42
N ARG A 4 -13.76 -9.20 -8.16
CA ARG A 4 -13.40 -8.53 -6.90
C ARG A 4 -12.29 -7.51 -7.15
N ASN A 5 -12.34 -6.42 -6.38
CA ASN A 5 -11.35 -5.36 -6.40
C ASN A 5 -10.52 -5.40 -5.11
N LEU A 6 -9.21 -5.49 -5.25
CA LEU A 6 -8.23 -5.61 -4.18
C LEU A 6 -7.31 -4.40 -4.20
N ALA A 7 -6.94 -3.86 -3.04
CA ALA A 7 -5.92 -2.83 -2.96
C ALA A 7 -4.94 -3.04 -1.82
N LEU A 8 -3.66 -2.81 -2.11
CA LEU A 8 -2.61 -2.61 -1.12
C LEU A 8 -2.22 -1.13 -1.13
N ILE A 9 -2.47 -0.44 -0.01
CA ILE A 9 -2.27 1.00 0.15
C ILE A 9 -1.24 1.23 1.25
N ILE A 10 -0.14 1.88 0.91
CA ILE A 10 0.98 2.13 1.81
C ILE A 10 1.21 3.64 1.96
N GLY A 11 1.35 4.11 3.20
CA GLY A 11 1.68 5.49 3.51
C GLY A 11 2.69 5.59 4.64
N ILE A 12 3.83 6.23 4.42
CA ILE A 12 4.90 6.35 5.41
C ILE A 12 5.25 7.82 5.62
N ASN A 13 4.99 8.32 6.82
CA ASN A 13 5.43 9.62 7.30
C ASN A 13 6.65 9.47 8.21
N ASN A 14 6.60 8.52 9.14
CA ASN A 14 7.55 8.40 10.24
C ASN A 14 8.75 7.54 9.85
N TYR A 15 9.66 8.11 9.07
CA TYR A 15 10.91 7.42 8.74
C TYR A 15 11.88 7.41 9.92
N THR A 16 12.66 6.34 10.00
CA THR A 16 13.74 6.17 11.00
C THR A 16 15.10 6.26 10.33
N LYS A 17 16.20 6.16 11.11
CA LYS A 17 17.59 6.10 10.62
C LYS A 17 18.04 7.35 9.85
N GLY A 18 17.62 8.53 10.31
CA GLY A 18 18.09 9.81 9.78
C GLY A 18 17.39 10.29 8.51
N ILE A 19 16.36 9.59 8.05
CA ILE A 19 15.49 10.07 6.97
C ILE A 19 14.45 11.02 7.56
N SER A 20 14.33 12.22 7.00
CA SER A 20 13.37 13.23 7.46
C SER A 20 11.92 12.73 7.36
N PRO A 21 11.04 13.05 8.34
CA PRO A 21 9.65 12.66 8.26
C PRO A 21 8.90 13.41 7.15
N LEU A 22 7.78 12.83 6.69
CA LEU A 22 6.80 13.48 5.83
C LEU A 22 5.53 13.80 6.63
N ASN A 23 4.68 14.69 6.10
CA ASN A 23 3.44 15.10 6.77
C ASN A 23 2.16 14.59 6.10
N THR A 24 2.23 14.17 4.82
CA THR A 24 1.03 13.92 4.00
C THR A 24 0.83 12.46 3.62
N ALA A 25 1.89 11.64 3.53
CA ALA A 25 1.81 10.30 2.94
C ALA A 25 0.79 9.38 3.63
N VAL A 26 0.71 9.42 4.96
CA VAL A 26 -0.30 8.67 5.73
C VAL A 26 -1.72 9.19 5.46
N ASN A 27 -1.89 10.50 5.36
CA ASN A 27 -3.19 11.09 5.08
C ASN A 27 -3.66 10.77 3.65
N ASP A 28 -2.74 10.80 2.68
CA ASP A 28 -3.01 10.44 1.29
C ASP A 28 -3.44 8.96 1.18
N ALA A 29 -2.70 8.07 1.83
CA ALA A 29 -3.02 6.64 1.92
C ALA A 29 -4.41 6.41 2.55
N LYS A 30 -4.69 7.00 3.72
CA LYS A 30 -5.99 6.88 4.39
C LYS A 30 -7.12 7.40 3.51
N LYS A 31 -6.94 8.55 2.86
CA LYS A 31 -8.00 9.14 2.04
C LYS A 31 -8.32 8.29 0.81
N LEU A 32 -7.30 7.76 0.16
CA LEU A 32 -7.50 6.85 -0.97
C LEU A 32 -8.16 5.54 -0.51
N ALA A 33 -7.72 4.96 0.61
CA ALA A 33 -8.31 3.74 1.16
C ALA A 33 -9.80 3.93 1.49
N GLU A 34 -10.19 5.05 2.08
CA GLU A 34 -11.60 5.42 2.33
C GLU A 34 -12.40 5.47 1.02
N ILE A 35 -11.90 6.17 -0.01
CA ILE A 35 -12.56 6.30 -1.30
C ILE A 35 -12.73 4.93 -1.97
N LEU A 36 -11.69 4.10 -1.96
CA LEU A 36 -11.71 2.78 -2.58
C LEU A 36 -12.71 1.85 -1.88
N ARG A 37 -12.74 1.83 -0.54
CA ARG A 37 -13.73 1.05 0.23
C ARG A 37 -15.16 1.52 -0.02
N THR A 38 -15.39 2.83 0.02
CA THR A 38 -16.76 3.39 0.07
C THR A 38 -17.41 3.60 -1.30
N LYS A 39 -16.62 3.90 -2.33
CA LYS A 39 -17.14 4.28 -3.66
C LYS A 39 -16.84 3.27 -4.75
N HIS A 40 -15.90 2.37 -4.53
CA HIS A 40 -15.39 1.47 -5.56
C HIS A 40 -15.39 -0.01 -5.16
N ASP A 41 -15.90 -0.35 -3.98
CA ASP A 41 -16.04 -1.73 -3.50
C ASP A 41 -14.71 -2.51 -3.53
N TYR A 42 -13.67 -1.88 -3.00
CA TYR A 42 -12.36 -2.52 -2.83
C TYR A 42 -12.20 -3.11 -1.43
N GLU A 43 -11.64 -4.32 -1.38
CA GLU A 43 -11.01 -4.87 -0.19
C GLU A 43 -9.61 -4.26 -0.07
N VAL A 44 -9.36 -3.51 1.00
CA VAL A 44 -8.14 -2.70 1.14
C VAL A 44 -7.29 -3.15 2.32
N TRP A 45 -6.05 -3.58 2.03
CA TRP A 45 -4.96 -3.68 3.00
C TRP A 45 -4.25 -2.34 3.12
N GLU A 46 -4.28 -1.79 4.32
CA GLU A 46 -3.68 -0.49 4.64
C GLU A 46 -2.46 -0.70 5.54
N CYS A 47 -1.28 -0.23 5.11
CA CYS A 47 -0.03 -0.32 5.85
C CYS A 47 0.54 1.07 6.07
N LEU A 48 0.56 1.52 7.32
CA LEU A 48 0.98 2.87 7.69
C LEU A 48 2.21 2.86 8.60
N ASP A 49 3.10 3.83 8.41
CA ASP A 49 4.25 4.11 9.26
C ASP A 49 5.00 2.85 9.73
N GLU A 50 5.03 2.56 11.04
CA GLU A 50 5.81 1.47 11.62
C GLU A 50 5.32 0.07 11.21
N VAL A 51 4.09 -0.02 10.67
CA VAL A 51 3.55 -1.25 10.11
C VAL A 51 4.08 -1.50 8.70
N ALA A 52 4.44 -0.46 7.95
CA ALA A 52 4.92 -0.53 6.57
C ALA A 52 6.41 -0.90 6.47
N THR A 53 6.80 -2.00 7.11
CA THR A 53 8.20 -2.47 7.08
C THR A 53 8.51 -3.28 5.82
N LEU A 54 9.77 -3.24 5.38
CA LEU A 54 10.25 -4.03 4.24
C LEU A 54 9.99 -5.54 4.40
N SER A 55 10.16 -6.08 5.62
CA SER A 55 9.92 -7.49 5.90
C SER A 55 8.44 -7.85 5.74
N LYS A 56 7.52 -7.04 6.28
CA LYS A 56 6.07 -7.25 6.12
C LYS A 56 5.65 -7.12 4.66
N PHE A 57 6.18 -6.13 3.95
CA PHE A 57 5.92 -5.92 2.53
C PHE A 57 6.38 -7.12 1.69
N ASN A 58 7.63 -7.57 1.87
CA ASN A 58 8.16 -8.73 1.15
C ASN A 58 7.36 -10.00 1.47
N LYS A 59 7.00 -10.23 2.75
CA LYS A 59 6.17 -11.38 3.13
C LYS A 59 4.79 -11.31 2.45
N PHE A 60 4.17 -10.14 2.44
CA PHE A 60 2.89 -9.94 1.80
C PHE A 60 2.97 -10.25 0.30
N LEU A 61 3.95 -9.69 -0.42
CA LEU A 61 4.08 -9.90 -1.87
C LEU A 61 4.45 -11.33 -2.26
N SER A 62 5.29 -12.00 -1.48
CA SER A 62 5.81 -13.33 -1.85
C SER A 62 4.96 -14.50 -1.36
N HIS A 63 4.13 -14.30 -0.33
CA HIS A 63 3.34 -15.39 0.27
C HIS A 63 1.85 -15.04 0.31
N THR A 64 1.47 -13.92 0.91
CA THR A 64 0.05 -13.61 1.15
C THR A 64 -0.69 -13.24 -0.14
N LEU A 65 -0.13 -12.36 -0.96
CA LEU A 65 -0.78 -11.88 -2.17
C LEU A 65 -0.99 -13.00 -3.20
N PRO A 66 0.00 -13.87 -3.52
CA PRO A 66 -0.19 -14.97 -4.47
C PRO A 66 -1.25 -15.99 -4.03
N GLU A 67 -1.43 -16.20 -2.73
CA GLU A 67 -2.48 -17.09 -2.20
C GLU A 67 -3.88 -16.47 -2.26
N LEU A 68 -3.98 -15.14 -2.31
CA LEU A 68 -5.25 -14.42 -2.28
C LEU A 68 -5.77 -14.03 -3.67
N VAL A 69 -4.89 -13.73 -4.62
CA VAL A 69 -5.29 -13.24 -5.96
C VAL A 69 -5.60 -14.36 -6.92
N THR A 70 -6.56 -14.12 -7.79
CA THR A 70 -6.96 -14.99 -8.90
C THR A 70 -6.96 -14.20 -10.21
N GLU A 71 -7.06 -14.90 -11.33
CA GLU A 71 -7.10 -14.30 -12.67
C GLU A 71 -8.28 -13.32 -12.90
N ASN A 72 -9.34 -13.43 -12.08
CA ASN A 72 -10.53 -12.57 -12.19
C ASN A 72 -10.52 -11.39 -11.21
N ASP A 73 -9.45 -11.20 -10.46
CA ASP A 73 -9.29 -10.07 -9.54
C ASP A 73 -8.64 -8.85 -10.22
N ARG A 74 -9.04 -7.66 -9.78
CA ARG A 74 -8.31 -6.43 -10.05
C ARG A 74 -7.49 -6.06 -8.82
N LEU A 75 -6.18 -5.92 -8.98
CA LEU A 75 -5.30 -5.43 -7.92
C LEU A 75 -4.87 -3.98 -8.19
N LEU A 76 -5.01 -3.11 -7.18
CA LEU A 76 -4.43 -1.76 -7.14
C LEU A 76 -3.32 -1.72 -6.09
N PHE A 77 -2.16 -1.19 -6.48
CA PHE A 77 -1.06 -0.93 -5.56
C PHE A 77 -0.81 0.58 -5.48
N TYR A 78 -0.80 1.13 -4.27
CA TYR A 78 -0.50 2.54 -4.01
C TYR A 78 0.56 2.68 -2.93
N PHE A 79 1.50 3.59 -3.16
CA PHE A 79 2.55 3.93 -2.21
C PHE A 79 2.73 5.45 -2.15
N ALA A 80 2.69 6.00 -0.93
CA ALA A 80 3.09 7.36 -0.63
C ALA A 80 4.23 7.34 0.40
N GLY A 81 5.31 8.06 0.08
CA GLY A 81 6.52 8.07 0.90
C GLY A 81 7.72 8.62 0.13
N HIS A 82 8.90 8.61 0.76
CA HIS A 82 10.17 8.91 0.11
C HIS A 82 10.49 7.90 -1.00
N GLY A 83 10.95 8.43 -2.13
CA GLY A 83 11.55 7.67 -3.21
C GLY A 83 13.00 8.12 -3.41
N VAL A 84 13.89 7.17 -3.69
CA VAL A 84 15.28 7.46 -4.07
C VAL A 84 15.50 6.92 -5.46
N ALA A 85 15.87 7.80 -6.39
CA ALA A 85 16.41 7.38 -7.67
C ALA A 85 17.91 7.12 -7.48
N LEU A 86 18.31 5.86 -7.52
CA LEU A 86 19.73 5.52 -7.70
C LEU A 86 19.98 5.64 -9.21
N ASN A 87 20.94 6.48 -9.61
CA ASN A 87 21.30 6.71 -11.01
C ASN A 87 21.33 5.37 -11.77
N GLY A 88 20.55 5.29 -12.85
CA GLY A 88 20.39 4.09 -13.67
C GLY A 88 21.63 3.71 -14.45
#